data_AF-A0A925VPD7-F1
#
_entry.id   AF-A0A925VPD7-F1
#
_cell.length_a   1.000
_cell.length_b   1.000
_cell.length_c   1.000
_cell.angle_alpha   90.00
_cell.angle_beta   90.00
_cell.angle_gamma   90.00
#
_symmetry.space_group_name_H-M   'P 1'
#
loop_
_entity.id
_entity.type
_entity.pdbx_description
1 polymer ?
#
loop_
_entity_poly.entity_id
_entity_poly.type
_entity_poly.pdbx_seq_one_letter_code
_entity_poly.pdbx_strand_id
1 'polypeptide(L)'
;MKRLLIALFCILSLPVFAQQPTPTTEEATDSEAFSPGEMILHHIGDSHEWHFATIGDEAEHGTHFTIPLPVIAYQTGKGLRVFSSSQLAEGKVYDGLKLEHEHLVAEDGGKVYDFSITKNVASLLLSAALLLGVFFTVAGGYRRNHGAAPKGVQSFFEPIIVFIRDEVGKKAIGPKYERYMPYLLTVFFFIWFNNLLGLMPGAANLTGNIAVT
;
A
#
# COMPACT_ATOMS: atom_id res chain seq x y z
N MET A 1 -13.43 28.58 13.84
CA MET A 1 -13.08 27.47 12.92
C MET A 1 -11.88 27.79 12.02
N LYS A 2 -11.85 28.90 11.26
CA LYS A 2 -10.68 29.26 10.42
C LYS A 2 -9.35 29.44 11.19
N ARG A 3 -9.38 30.02 12.41
CA ARG A 3 -8.18 30.17 13.27
C ARG A 3 -7.66 28.85 13.85
N LEU A 4 -8.54 27.85 14.01
CA LEU A 4 -8.18 26.51 14.50
C LEU A 4 -7.51 25.69 13.38
N LEU A 5 -8.00 25.82 12.14
CA LEU A 5 -7.39 25.21 10.96
C LEU A 5 -6.01 25.78 10.63
N ILE A 6 -5.80 27.09 10.83
CA ILE A 6 -4.49 27.73 10.66
C ILE A 6 -3.51 27.27 11.75
N ALA A 7 -3.97 27.15 13.01
CA ALA A 7 -3.15 26.63 14.10
C ALA A 7 -2.75 25.16 13.88
N LEU A 8 -3.66 24.32 13.38
CA LEU A 8 -3.39 22.91 13.05
C LEU A 8 -2.38 22.79 11.89
N PHE A 9 -2.46 23.67 10.89
CA PHE A 9 -1.53 23.69 9.76
C PHE A 9 -0.12 24.15 10.16
N CYS A 10 0.02 25.05 11.15
CA CYS A 10 1.31 25.49 11.67
C CYS A 10 2.02 24.45 12.57
N ILE A 11 1.27 23.53 13.19
CA ILE A 11 1.86 22.47 14.03
C ILE A 11 2.47 21.35 13.16
N LEU A 12 1.97 21.17 11.92
CA LEU A 12 2.47 20.19 10.96
C LEU A 12 3.74 20.62 10.20
N SER A 13 4.22 21.86 10.38
CA SER A 13 5.38 22.42 9.66
C SER A 13 6.63 22.60 10.52
N LEU A 14 6.74 21.90 11.66
CA LEU A 14 7.98 21.91 12.43
C LEU A 14 9.06 21.10 11.70
N PRO A 15 10.27 21.66 11.49
CA PRO A 15 11.37 20.89 10.96
C PRO A 15 11.80 19.86 12.00
N VAL A 16 11.69 18.58 11.67
CA VAL A 16 12.28 17.49 12.43
C VAL A 16 13.79 17.66 12.35
N PHE A 17 14.42 18.05 13.46
CA PHE A 17 15.87 18.12 13.56
C PHE A 17 16.39 16.69 13.71
N ALA A 18 17.12 16.19 12.70
CA ALA A 18 17.79 14.90 12.79
C ALA A 18 18.92 15.00 13.83
N GLN A 19 18.77 14.30 14.94
CA GLN A 19 19.78 14.21 15.98
C GLN A 19 20.83 13.18 15.54
N GLN A 20 22.03 13.62 15.20
CA GLN A 20 23.14 12.71 14.88
C GLN A 20 23.54 11.91 16.14
N PRO A 21 23.81 10.61 16.04
CA PRO A 21 24.28 9.83 17.18
C PRO A 21 25.72 10.21 17.55
N THR A 22 25.96 10.46 18.82
CA THR A 22 27.29 10.56 19.44
C THR A 22 27.92 9.16 19.49
N PRO A 23 29.19 8.95 19.09
CA PRO A 23 29.79 7.62 19.17
C PRO A 23 30.22 7.34 20.61
N THR A 24 29.53 6.40 21.26
CA THR A 24 30.03 5.72 22.46
C THR A 24 30.76 4.45 22.05
N THR A 25 32.03 4.37 22.42
CA THR A 25 32.90 3.22 22.21
C THR A 25 32.50 2.11 23.18
N GLU A 26 31.87 1.04 22.67
CA GLU A 26 31.83 -0.26 23.35
C GLU A 26 32.13 -1.38 22.35
N GLU A 27 33.06 -2.25 22.75
CA GLU A 27 33.45 -3.48 22.06
C GLU A 27 32.35 -4.54 22.23
N ALA A 28 31.96 -5.24 21.16
CA ALA A 28 31.85 -6.71 21.10
C ALA A 28 31.11 -7.22 19.85
N THR A 29 31.70 -8.28 19.28
CA THR A 29 31.10 -9.42 18.57
C THR A 29 30.56 -9.26 17.15
N ASP A 30 31.06 -10.18 16.29
CA ASP A 30 30.63 -10.48 14.92
C ASP A 30 29.12 -10.30 14.72
N SER A 31 28.76 -9.23 14.01
CA SER A 31 27.47 -9.13 13.33
C SER A 31 27.78 -8.93 11.85
N GLU A 32 27.09 -9.71 11.02
CA GLU A 32 27.16 -9.62 9.57
C GLU A 32 27.15 -8.16 9.13
N ALA A 33 28.03 -7.82 8.18
CA ALA A 33 28.17 -6.45 7.70
C ALA A 33 26.78 -5.91 7.32
N PHE A 34 26.28 -4.95 8.09
CA PHE A 34 25.02 -4.27 7.82
C PHE A 34 25.02 -3.82 6.36
N SER A 35 24.20 -4.47 5.54
CA SER A 35 24.05 -4.18 4.12
C SER A 35 22.76 -3.40 3.94
N PRO A 36 22.83 -2.06 3.77
CA PRO A 36 21.64 -1.24 3.61
C PRO A 36 20.82 -1.67 2.39
N GLY A 37 21.48 -2.20 1.35
CA GLY A 37 20.83 -2.70 0.14
C GLY A 37 19.95 -3.91 0.41
N GLU A 38 20.44 -4.91 1.15
CA GLU A 38 19.66 -6.12 1.47
C GLU A 38 18.51 -5.82 2.43
N MET A 39 18.73 -4.98 3.44
CA MET A 39 17.66 -4.49 4.32
C MET A 39 16.56 -3.79 3.52
N ILE A 40 16.92 -2.85 2.63
CA ILE A 40 15.95 -2.13 1.79
C ILE A 40 15.21 -3.10 0.87
N LEU A 41 15.90 -4.03 0.22
CA LEU A 41 15.29 -5.03 -0.66
C LEU A 41 14.31 -5.95 0.09
N HIS A 42 14.64 -6.33 1.33
CA HIS A 42 13.76 -7.15 2.15
C HIS A 42 12.49 -6.40 2.63
N HIS A 43 12.54 -5.06 2.69
CA HIS A 43 11.38 -4.22 3.03
C HIS A 43 10.54 -3.77 1.82
N ILE A 44 11.14 -3.69 0.63
CA ILE A 44 10.43 -3.42 -0.65
C ILE A 44 9.88 -4.72 -1.25
N GLY A 45 10.49 -5.86 -0.92
CA GLY A 45 10.07 -7.19 -1.31
C GLY A 45 8.62 -7.47 -0.97
N ASP A 46 7.97 -8.22 -1.86
CA ASP A 46 6.61 -8.69 -1.63
C ASP A 46 6.63 -9.91 -0.70
N SER A 47 5.64 -10.02 0.18
CA SER A 47 5.57 -11.12 1.13
C SER A 47 4.13 -11.56 1.37
N HIS A 48 3.99 -12.74 1.96
CA HIS A 48 2.69 -13.33 2.32
C HIS A 48 2.18 -12.86 3.69
N GLU A 49 2.83 -11.86 4.28
CA GLU A 49 2.48 -11.30 5.59
C GLU A 49 2.44 -9.76 5.50
N TRP A 50 1.37 -9.17 6.05
CA TRP A 50 1.25 -7.72 6.11
C TRP A 50 1.57 -7.21 7.51
N HIS A 51 2.78 -6.69 7.69
CA HIS A 51 3.20 -5.97 8.89
C HIS A 51 2.74 -4.50 8.82
N PHE A 52 1.99 -4.05 9.83
CA PHE A 52 1.45 -2.69 9.94
C PHE A 52 2.29 -1.82 10.87
N ALA A 53 2.58 -2.29 12.07
CA ALA A 53 3.33 -1.51 13.04
C ALA A 53 3.96 -2.43 14.08
N THR A 54 5.13 -2.03 14.57
CA THR A 54 5.70 -2.57 15.80
C THR A 54 5.46 -1.53 16.89
N ILE A 55 4.71 -1.90 17.94
CA ILE A 55 4.48 -1.02 19.09
C ILE A 55 5.35 -1.53 20.25
N GLY A 56 6.31 -0.73 20.69
CA GLY A 56 7.27 -1.05 21.77
C GLY A 56 8.73 -0.87 21.34
N ASP A 57 9.66 -0.77 22.30
CA ASP A 57 11.09 -0.70 22.02
C ASP A 57 11.59 -2.02 21.38
N GLU A 58 12.37 -1.92 20.31
CA GLU A 58 12.94 -3.08 19.58
C GLU A 58 13.81 -3.99 20.47
N ALA A 59 14.26 -3.49 21.63
CA ALA A 59 15.14 -4.19 22.56
C ALA A 59 14.45 -5.23 23.46
N GLU A 60 13.12 -5.16 23.71
CA GLU A 60 12.47 -5.99 24.75
C GLU A 60 11.10 -6.60 24.36
N HIS A 61 10.90 -6.97 23.09
CA HIS A 61 9.64 -7.52 22.54
C HIS A 61 8.61 -6.44 22.13
N GLY A 62 8.90 -5.72 21.05
CA GLY A 62 7.88 -4.96 20.34
C GLY A 62 6.75 -5.87 19.85
N THR A 63 5.50 -5.44 20.02
CA THR A 63 4.35 -6.20 19.51
C THR A 63 4.20 -5.91 18.02
N HIS A 64 4.52 -6.90 17.19
CA HIS A 64 4.36 -6.82 15.73
C HIS A 64 2.89 -7.05 15.36
N PHE A 65 2.22 -6.04 14.83
CA PHE A 65 0.90 -6.18 14.24
C PHE A 65 1.06 -6.70 12.81
N THR A 66 1.08 -8.03 12.68
CA THR A 66 1.17 -8.73 11.40
C THR A 66 -0.13 -9.49 11.11
N ILE A 67 -0.68 -9.30 9.90
CA ILE A 67 -1.83 -10.05 9.41
C ILE A 67 -1.34 -11.07 8.38
N PRO A 68 -1.53 -12.38 8.61
CA PRO A 68 -1.22 -13.38 7.59
C PRO A 68 -2.23 -13.28 6.45
N LEU A 69 -1.73 -13.35 5.22
CA LEU A 69 -2.53 -13.20 4.02
C LEU A 69 -2.97 -14.57 3.47
N PRO A 70 -4.07 -14.63 2.72
CA PRO A 70 -4.53 -15.89 2.15
C PRO A 70 -3.59 -16.38 1.04
N VAL A 71 -3.11 -17.60 1.22
CA VAL A 71 -2.39 -18.39 0.23
C VAL A 71 -3.40 -19.15 -0.61
N ILE A 72 -3.29 -19.04 -1.93
CA ILE A 72 -4.20 -19.67 -2.89
C ILE A 72 -3.35 -20.47 -3.86
N ALA A 73 -3.32 -21.78 -3.68
CA ALA A 73 -2.45 -22.68 -4.42
C ALA A 73 -3.28 -23.63 -5.27
N TYR A 74 -2.89 -23.84 -6.53
CA TYR A 74 -3.46 -24.88 -7.36
C TYR A 74 -2.40 -25.90 -7.77
N GLN A 75 -2.63 -27.16 -7.41
CA GLN A 75 -1.78 -28.30 -7.75
C GLN A 75 -2.51 -29.22 -8.72
N THR A 76 -1.84 -29.60 -9.81
CA THR A 76 -2.41 -30.54 -10.79
C THR A 76 -2.61 -31.91 -10.10
N GLY A 77 -3.85 -32.37 -10.02
CA GLY A 77 -4.22 -33.65 -9.37
C GLY A 77 -4.63 -33.55 -7.89
N LYS A 78 -4.16 -32.53 -7.15
CA LYS A 78 -4.57 -32.28 -5.74
C LYS A 78 -5.64 -31.19 -5.62
N GLY A 79 -5.83 -30.36 -6.65
CA GLY A 79 -6.88 -29.35 -6.71
C GLY A 79 -6.46 -27.98 -6.16
N LEU A 80 -7.46 -27.15 -5.84
CA LEU A 80 -7.30 -25.81 -5.28
C LEU A 80 -7.23 -25.90 -3.74
N ARG A 81 -6.27 -25.19 -3.14
CA ARG A 81 -6.13 -25.05 -1.69
C ARG A 81 -6.10 -23.58 -1.31
N VAL A 82 -6.83 -23.23 -0.26
CA VAL A 82 -6.90 -21.87 0.29
C VAL A 82 -6.66 -21.96 1.78
N PHE A 83 -5.61 -21.32 2.27
CA PHE A 83 -5.24 -21.33 3.68
C PHE A 83 -4.46 -20.07 4.06
N SER A 84 -4.24 -19.86 5.36
CA SER A 84 -3.49 -18.70 5.89
C SER A 84 -1.98 -18.91 5.73
N SER A 85 -1.24 -17.88 5.32
CA SER A 85 0.23 -17.93 5.21
C SER A 85 0.93 -18.30 6.52
N SER A 86 0.30 -18.04 7.67
CA SER A 86 0.78 -18.45 8.99
C SER A 86 1.04 -19.96 9.12
N GLN A 87 0.42 -20.79 8.29
CA GLN A 87 0.63 -22.25 8.27
C GLN A 87 1.98 -22.63 7.63
N LEU A 88 2.57 -21.74 6.85
CA LEU A 88 3.87 -21.90 6.18
C LEU A 88 4.98 -21.11 6.88
N ALA A 89 4.66 -20.42 7.98
CA ALA A 89 5.64 -19.65 8.74
C ALA A 89 6.76 -20.55 9.29
N GLU A 90 7.96 -19.97 9.42
CA GLU A 90 9.15 -20.65 9.96
C GLU A 90 9.58 -21.90 9.16
N GLY A 91 9.30 -21.94 7.85
CA GLY A 91 9.67 -23.06 6.98
C GLY A 91 8.84 -24.32 7.17
N LYS A 92 7.69 -24.22 7.84
CA LYS A 92 6.75 -25.34 8.01
C LYS A 92 6.17 -25.74 6.66
N VAL A 93 6.03 -27.05 6.47
CA VAL A 93 5.33 -27.63 5.32
C VAL A 93 3.87 -27.80 5.71
N TYR A 94 2.97 -27.19 4.93
CA TYR A 94 1.54 -27.41 5.07
C TYR A 94 1.03 -28.08 3.82
N ASP A 95 0.49 -29.28 3.98
CA ASP A 95 -0.23 -29.97 2.90
C ASP A 95 0.61 -30.28 1.65
N GLY A 96 1.90 -30.53 1.87
CA GLY A 96 2.92 -30.76 0.84
C GLY A 96 3.38 -29.49 0.13
N LEU A 97 3.08 -28.31 0.67
CA LEU A 97 3.52 -27.00 0.18
C LEU A 97 4.45 -26.34 1.20
N LYS A 98 5.47 -25.64 0.72
CA LYS A 98 6.39 -24.82 1.53
C LYS A 98 6.72 -23.52 0.81
N LEU A 99 7.13 -22.51 1.56
CA LEU A 99 7.70 -21.28 1.01
C LEU A 99 9.21 -21.44 0.87
N GLU A 100 9.73 -21.28 -0.33
CA GLU A 100 11.16 -21.15 -0.61
C GLU A 100 11.42 -19.79 -1.26
N HIS A 101 12.21 -18.93 -0.61
CA HIS A 101 12.50 -17.57 -1.10
C HIS A 101 11.22 -16.79 -1.47
N GLU A 102 10.19 -16.81 -0.61
CA GLU A 102 8.86 -16.21 -0.85
C GLU A 102 8.04 -16.84 -1.99
N HIS A 103 8.48 -17.94 -2.59
CA HIS A 103 7.74 -18.68 -3.62
C HIS A 103 7.14 -19.97 -3.08
N LEU A 104 5.87 -20.20 -3.42
CA LEU A 104 5.19 -21.42 -3.04
C LEU A 104 5.64 -22.59 -3.91
N VAL A 105 6.28 -23.59 -3.29
CA VAL A 105 6.76 -24.80 -3.97
C VAL A 105 6.14 -26.06 -3.36
N ALA A 106 5.94 -27.08 -4.17
CA ALA A 106 5.53 -28.39 -3.67
C ALA A 106 6.73 -29.20 -3.20
N GLU A 107 6.59 -29.86 -2.06
CA GLU A 107 7.62 -30.74 -1.49
C GLU A 107 7.93 -31.93 -2.40
N ASP A 108 6.92 -32.43 -3.13
CA ASP A 108 7.05 -33.53 -4.09
C ASP A 108 7.66 -33.11 -5.44
N GLY A 109 8.05 -31.83 -5.59
CA GLY A 109 8.55 -31.28 -6.85
C GLY A 109 7.46 -31.08 -7.91
N GLY A 110 6.19 -31.27 -7.56
CA GLY A 110 5.05 -31.05 -8.44
C GLY A 110 4.88 -29.59 -8.83
N LYS A 111 4.27 -29.35 -10.00
CA LYS A 111 3.98 -27.99 -10.47
C LYS A 111 2.87 -27.36 -9.62
N VAL A 112 3.18 -26.23 -9.00
CA VAL A 112 2.24 -25.38 -8.25
C VAL A 112 1.96 -24.11 -9.05
N TYR A 113 0.69 -23.72 -9.12
CA TYR A 113 0.30 -22.38 -9.55
C TYR A 113 -0.06 -21.57 -8.32
N ASP A 114 0.67 -20.49 -8.11
CA ASP A 114 0.53 -19.60 -6.97
C ASP A 114 -0.33 -18.39 -7.34
N PHE A 115 -1.48 -18.27 -6.68
CA PHE A 115 -2.43 -17.14 -6.79
C PHE A 115 -2.59 -16.43 -5.45
N SER A 116 -1.62 -16.60 -4.56
CA SER A 116 -1.67 -16.06 -3.20
C SER A 116 -1.75 -14.53 -3.21
N ILE A 117 -2.47 -14.00 -2.23
CA ILE A 117 -2.58 -12.57 -2.05
C ILE A 117 -1.37 -12.13 -1.23
N THR A 118 -0.46 -11.42 -1.86
CA THR A 118 0.70 -10.84 -1.21
C THR A 118 0.37 -9.47 -0.61
N LYS A 119 1.28 -8.91 0.18
CA LYS A 119 1.14 -7.60 0.81
C LYS A 119 0.85 -6.50 -0.22
N ASN A 120 1.52 -6.53 -1.37
CA ASN A 120 1.29 -5.53 -2.41
C ASN A 120 -0.07 -5.74 -3.11
N VAL A 121 -0.47 -6.98 -3.39
CA VAL A 121 -1.81 -7.22 -3.94
C VAL A 121 -2.91 -6.82 -2.95
N ALA A 122 -2.75 -7.16 -1.67
CA ALA A 122 -3.71 -6.81 -0.62
C ALA A 122 -3.87 -5.29 -0.46
N SER A 123 -2.75 -4.56 -0.45
CA SER A 123 -2.78 -3.10 -0.37
C SER A 123 -3.34 -2.46 -1.63
N LEU A 124 -3.05 -3.00 -2.82
CA LEU A 124 -3.64 -2.54 -4.08
C LEU A 124 -5.16 -2.68 -4.07
N LEU A 125 -5.67 -3.84 -3.61
CA LEU A 125 -7.09 -4.10 -3.47
C LEU A 125 -7.75 -3.16 -2.44
N LEU A 126 -7.09 -2.92 -1.29
CA LEU A 126 -7.57 -1.99 -0.27
C LEU A 126 -7.67 -0.56 -0.83
N SER A 127 -6.62 -0.08 -1.50
CA SER A 127 -6.60 1.23 -2.14
C SER A 127 -7.68 1.37 -3.20
N ALA A 128 -7.86 0.35 -4.05
CA ALA A 128 -8.90 0.34 -5.07
C ALA A 128 -10.32 0.38 -4.45
N ALA A 129 -10.57 -0.42 -3.40
CA ALA A 129 -11.85 -0.43 -2.70
C ALA A 129 -12.16 0.92 -2.05
N LEU A 130 -11.18 1.54 -1.40
CA LEU A 130 -11.32 2.85 -0.78
C LEU A 130 -11.59 3.93 -1.83
N LEU A 131 -10.83 3.93 -2.93
CA LEU A 131 -11.02 4.85 -4.05
C LEU A 131 -12.44 4.74 -4.63
N LEU A 132 -12.92 3.52 -4.87
CA LEU A 132 -14.28 3.26 -5.31
C LEU A 132 -15.31 3.79 -4.30
N GLY A 133 -15.11 3.57 -3.00
CA GLY A 133 -15.99 4.11 -1.95
C GLY A 133 -16.08 5.64 -1.97
N VAL A 134 -14.95 6.32 -2.14
CA VAL A 134 -14.89 7.79 -2.29
C VAL A 134 -15.64 8.23 -3.54
N PHE A 135 -15.39 7.61 -4.70
CA PHE A 135 -16.04 8.00 -5.95
C PHE A 135 -17.53 7.68 -5.99
N PHE A 136 -17.98 6.58 -5.38
CA PHE A 136 -19.40 6.31 -5.22
C PHE A 136 -20.09 7.35 -4.34
N THR A 137 -19.40 7.81 -3.29
CA THR A 137 -19.89 8.90 -2.43
C THR A 137 -20.00 10.23 -3.19
N VAL A 138 -18.96 10.58 -3.95
CA VAL A 138 -18.93 11.79 -4.79
C VAL A 138 -19.99 11.74 -5.89
N ALA A 139 -20.08 10.63 -6.63
CA ALA A 139 -21.11 10.42 -7.66
C ALA A 139 -22.53 10.41 -7.09
N GLY A 140 -22.72 9.87 -5.88
CA GLY A 140 -23.98 9.97 -5.15
C GLY A 140 -24.33 11.41 -4.76
N GLY A 141 -23.34 12.24 -4.42
CA GLY A 141 -23.48 13.66 -4.16
C GLY A 141 -23.94 14.45 -5.39
N TYR A 142 -23.28 14.22 -6.54
CA TYR A 142 -23.70 14.83 -7.82
C TYR A 142 -25.14 14.49 -8.18
N ARG A 143 -25.56 13.22 -8.03
CA ARG A 143 -26.94 12.77 -8.32
C ARG A 143 -27.99 13.40 -7.40
N ARG A 144 -27.67 13.65 -6.13
CA ARG A 144 -28.60 14.21 -5.13
C ARG A 144 -28.73 15.73 -5.20
N ASN A 145 -27.68 16.42 -5.67
CA ASN A 145 -27.59 17.89 -5.68
C ASN A 145 -27.72 18.49 -7.09
N HIS A 146 -28.58 17.92 -7.96
CA HIS A 146 -28.81 18.49 -9.30
C HIS A 146 -29.28 19.95 -9.19
N GLY A 147 -28.42 20.88 -9.62
CA GLY A 147 -28.70 22.33 -9.62
C GLY A 147 -28.43 23.06 -8.29
N ALA A 148 -27.90 22.38 -7.27
CA ALA A 148 -27.53 23.00 -6.00
C ALA A 148 -26.00 23.10 -5.85
N ALA A 149 -25.54 24.07 -5.04
CA ALA A 149 -24.11 24.22 -4.76
C ALA A 149 -23.53 22.92 -4.14
N PRO A 150 -22.33 22.49 -4.55
CA PRO A 150 -21.69 21.29 -4.04
C PRO A 150 -21.48 21.38 -2.52
N LYS A 151 -21.72 20.28 -1.80
CA LYS A 151 -21.56 20.22 -0.35
C LYS A 151 -20.78 18.97 0.09
N GLY A 152 -20.08 19.08 1.22
CA GLY A 152 -19.32 17.98 1.81
C GLY A 152 -18.18 17.52 0.90
N VAL A 153 -18.04 16.20 0.75
CA VAL A 153 -16.94 15.57 -0.02
C VAL A 153 -16.92 16.01 -1.48
N GLN A 154 -18.09 16.23 -2.10
CA GLN A 154 -18.18 16.72 -3.48
C GLN A 154 -17.45 18.06 -3.66
N SER A 155 -17.64 19.00 -2.73
CA SER A 155 -17.04 20.34 -2.81
C SER A 155 -15.51 20.32 -2.67
N PHE A 156 -14.95 19.29 -2.04
CA PHE A 156 -13.50 19.12 -1.93
C PHE A 156 -12.89 18.57 -3.22
N PHE A 157 -13.53 17.57 -3.83
CA PHE A 157 -13.02 16.91 -5.03
C PHE A 157 -13.27 17.69 -6.33
N GLU A 158 -14.32 18.52 -6.38
CA GLU A 158 -14.70 19.24 -7.59
C GLU A 158 -13.59 20.16 -8.15
N PRO A 159 -12.92 21.03 -7.35
CA PRO A 159 -11.81 21.84 -7.86
C PRO A 159 -10.66 21.00 -8.42
N ILE A 160 -10.38 19.84 -7.82
CA ILE A 160 -9.33 18.92 -8.27
C ILE A 160 -9.71 18.31 -9.62
N ILE A 161 -10.95 17.81 -9.74
CA ILE A 161 -11.46 17.23 -11.00
C ILE A 161 -11.46 18.27 -12.12
N VAL A 162 -11.90 19.51 -11.83
CA VAL A 162 -11.91 20.62 -12.78
C VAL A 162 -10.49 21.00 -13.19
N PHE A 163 -9.54 21.05 -12.25
CA PHE A 163 -8.13 21.30 -12.55
C PHE A 163 -7.56 20.23 -13.49
N ILE A 164 -7.73 18.94 -13.17
CA ILE A 164 -7.23 17.86 -14.03
C ILE A 164 -7.92 17.87 -15.40
N ARG A 165 -9.20 18.24 -15.47
CA ARG A 165 -9.89 18.36 -16.75
C ARG A 165 -9.39 19.54 -17.58
N ASP A 166 -9.31 20.73 -16.99
CA ASP A 166 -9.14 21.98 -17.73
C ASP A 166 -7.66 22.37 -17.89
N GLU A 167 -6.84 22.12 -16.88
CA GLU A 167 -5.41 22.49 -16.87
C GLU A 167 -4.51 21.37 -17.39
N VAL A 168 -4.94 20.10 -17.27
CA VAL A 168 -4.16 18.94 -17.75
C VAL A 168 -4.79 18.34 -19.01
N GLY A 169 -6.01 17.80 -18.90
CA GLY A 169 -6.67 17.06 -19.97
C GLY A 169 -6.90 17.87 -21.24
N LYS A 170 -7.58 19.03 -21.12
CA LYS A 170 -7.85 19.92 -22.27
C LYS A 170 -6.58 20.44 -22.92
N LYS A 171 -5.58 20.84 -22.13
CA LYS A 171 -4.32 21.40 -22.65
C LYS A 171 -3.43 20.35 -23.31
N ALA A 172 -3.41 19.11 -22.79
CA ALA A 172 -2.57 18.05 -23.32
C ALA A 172 -3.22 17.27 -24.49
N ILE A 173 -4.52 16.97 -24.42
CA ILE A 173 -5.22 16.08 -25.36
C ILE A 173 -5.98 16.87 -26.43
N GLY A 174 -6.36 18.11 -26.14
CA GLY A 174 -7.13 18.96 -27.05
C GLY A 174 -8.60 18.53 -27.16
N PRO A 175 -9.26 18.70 -28.32
CA PRO A 175 -10.73 18.57 -28.47
C PRO A 175 -11.30 17.19 -28.08
N LYS A 176 -10.47 16.14 -28.07
CA LYS A 176 -10.89 14.78 -27.73
C LYS A 176 -10.77 14.45 -26.24
N TYR A 177 -10.40 15.42 -25.40
CA TYR A 177 -10.11 15.20 -23.97
C TYR A 177 -11.25 14.49 -23.23
N GLU A 178 -12.52 14.80 -23.54
CA GLU A 178 -13.69 14.22 -22.85
C GLU A 178 -13.73 12.69 -22.93
N ARG A 179 -13.32 12.11 -24.06
CA ARG A 179 -13.27 10.66 -24.23
C ARG A 179 -12.23 9.99 -23.32
N TYR A 180 -11.15 10.70 -23.01
CA TYR A 180 -10.03 10.19 -22.20
C TYR A 180 -10.13 10.59 -20.73
N MET A 181 -11.02 11.53 -20.39
CA MET A 181 -11.15 11.99 -19.01
C MET A 181 -11.49 10.90 -17.99
N PRO A 182 -12.37 9.93 -18.28
CA PRO A 182 -12.63 8.85 -17.33
C PRO A 182 -11.35 8.10 -16.95
N TYR A 183 -10.53 7.74 -17.94
CA TYR A 183 -9.25 7.07 -17.70
C TYR A 183 -8.26 7.98 -16.97
N LEU A 184 -8.10 9.24 -17.41
CA LEU A 184 -7.15 10.18 -16.82
C LEU A 184 -7.46 10.46 -15.34
N LEU A 185 -8.75 10.65 -14.99
CA LEU A 185 -9.17 10.85 -13.61
C LEU A 185 -8.92 9.57 -12.79
N THR A 186 -9.30 8.40 -13.30
CA THR A 186 -9.07 7.14 -12.59
C THR A 186 -7.60 6.93 -12.26
N VAL A 187 -6.71 7.08 -13.25
CA VAL A 187 -5.26 6.90 -13.05
C VAL A 187 -4.69 7.97 -12.13
N PHE A 188 -5.04 9.25 -12.34
CA PHE A 188 -4.58 10.34 -11.48
C PHE A 188 -4.94 10.09 -10.02
N PHE A 189 -6.22 9.85 -9.74
CA PHE A 189 -6.67 9.65 -8.37
C PHE A 189 -6.15 8.35 -7.81
N PHE A 190 -6.03 7.27 -8.59
CA PHE A 190 -5.41 6.03 -8.11
C PHE A 190 -3.95 6.26 -7.67
N ILE A 191 -3.12 6.87 -8.51
CA ILE A 191 -1.72 7.14 -8.19
C ILE A 191 -1.62 8.09 -6.98
N TRP A 192 -2.39 9.18 -6.99
CA TRP A 192 -2.37 10.16 -5.91
C TRP A 192 -2.82 9.56 -4.57
N PHE A 193 -3.86 8.73 -4.58
CA PHE A 193 -4.37 8.08 -3.36
C PHE A 193 -3.39 7.04 -2.81
N ASN A 194 -2.78 6.23 -3.68
CA ASN A 194 -1.76 5.25 -3.27
C ASN A 194 -0.53 5.95 -2.69
N ASN A 195 -0.09 7.05 -3.31
CA ASN A 195 1.01 7.86 -2.77
C ASN A 195 0.66 8.48 -1.42
N LEU A 196 -0.58 8.93 -1.22
CA LEU A 196 -1.03 9.48 0.05
C LEU A 196 -1.13 8.39 1.14
N LEU A 197 -1.65 7.22 0.79
CA LEU A 197 -1.73 6.08 1.70
C LEU A 197 -0.34 5.59 2.08
N GLY A 198 0.62 5.53 1.14
CA GLY A 198 2.00 5.15 1.41
C GLY A 198 2.76 6.04 2.40
N LEU A 199 2.24 7.25 2.71
CA LEU A 199 2.77 8.11 3.77
C LEU A 199 2.26 7.72 5.17
N MET A 200 1.20 6.90 5.26
CA MET A 200 0.67 6.46 6.56
C MET A 200 1.52 5.33 7.13
N PRO A 201 1.78 5.33 8.46
CA PRO A 201 2.50 4.24 9.11
C PRO A 201 1.74 2.93 8.91
N GLY A 202 2.42 1.90 8.38
CA GLY A 202 1.86 0.57 8.14
C GLY A 202 1.15 0.36 6.80
N ALA A 203 1.00 1.40 5.99
CA ALA A 203 0.56 1.26 4.63
C ALA A 203 1.72 0.80 3.74
N ALA A 204 1.48 -0.18 2.87
CA ALA A 204 2.48 -0.58 1.88
C ALA A 204 2.67 0.54 0.84
N ASN A 205 3.92 0.88 0.55
CA ASN A 205 4.26 1.83 -0.51
C ASN A 205 4.17 1.15 -1.88
N LEU A 206 2.94 1.00 -2.38
CA LEU A 206 2.61 0.36 -3.65
C LEU A 206 3.34 0.97 -4.86
N THR A 207 3.42 2.29 -4.91
CA THR A 207 4.06 3.07 -5.99
C THR A 207 5.58 3.17 -5.84
N GLY A 208 6.14 2.63 -4.76
CA GLY A 208 7.57 2.41 -4.61
C GLY A 208 8.02 1.03 -5.12
N ASN A 209 7.07 0.13 -5.40
CA ASN A 209 7.37 -1.19 -5.92
C ASN A 209 7.49 -1.16 -7.46
N ILE A 210 8.65 -1.58 -7.97
CA ILE A 210 8.97 -1.65 -9.41
C ILE A 210 8.05 -2.63 -10.15
N ALA A 211 7.53 -3.66 -9.48
CA ALA A 211 6.58 -4.58 -10.08
C ALA A 211 5.19 -3.94 -10.34
N VAL A 212 4.90 -2.81 -9.69
CA VAL A 212 3.58 -2.14 -9.72
C VAL A 212 3.63 -0.79 -10.48
N THR A 213 4.76 -0.08 -10.43
CA THR A 213 4.93 1.30 -10.90
C THR A 213 5.29 1.37 -12.38
#